data_AF-G8JTT3-F1
#
_entry.id   AF-G8JTT3-F1
#
_cell.length_a   1.000
_cell.length_b   1.000
_cell.length_c   1.000
_cell.angle_alpha   90.00
_cell.angle_beta   90.00
_cell.angle_gamma   90.00
#
_symmetry.space_group_name_H-M   'P 1'
#
loop_
_entity.id
_entity.type
_entity.pdbx_description
1 polymer ?
#
loop_
_entity_poly.entity_id
_entity_poly.type
_entity_poly.pdbx_seq_one_letter_code
_entity_poly.pdbx_strand_id
1 'polypeptide(L)'
;MDAKPLAIPDIRFEQTFMVALKKEALKQHQYKIRKLKGSQDIVVSEDFGEPTITTFVVAKVIVRDVVLLPLVHGMLWTGFLIMMKPWLKACTQNGRRLGAGIYNVIVGRNVYPKPQTKRI
;
A
#
# COMPACT_ATOMS: atom_id res chain seq x y z
N MET A 1 32.83 -20.25 -28.81
CA MET A 1 31.41 -20.68 -28.73
C MET A 1 30.76 -19.84 -27.63
N ASP A 2 30.41 -18.60 -27.98
CA ASP A 2 29.85 -17.64 -27.03
C ASP A 2 28.39 -18.00 -26.76
N ALA A 3 28.14 -18.62 -25.61
CA ALA A 3 26.80 -18.95 -25.16
C ALA A 3 26.05 -17.65 -24.86
N LYS A 4 25.18 -17.23 -25.78
CA LYS A 4 24.29 -16.10 -25.59
C LYS A 4 23.33 -16.43 -24.43
N PRO A 5 23.30 -15.65 -23.34
CA PRO A 5 22.45 -15.97 -22.19
C PRO A 5 20.98 -15.97 -22.62
N LEU A 6 20.29 -17.07 -22.32
CA LEU A 6 18.85 -17.18 -22.55
C LEU A 6 18.15 -16.16 -21.66
N ALA A 7 17.54 -15.14 -22.28
CA ALA A 7 16.69 -14.19 -21.57
C ALA A 7 15.41 -14.93 -21.15
N ILE A 8 15.37 -15.38 -19.90
CA ILE A 8 14.18 -16.00 -19.32
C ILE A 8 13.14 -14.89 -19.15
N PRO A 9 11.98 -14.94 -19.83
CA PRO A 9 10.94 -13.95 -19.63
C PRO A 9 10.36 -14.05 -18.21
N ASP A 10 10.02 -12.91 -17.60
CA ASP A 10 9.43 -12.89 -16.25
C ASP A 10 7.97 -13.35 -16.28
N ILE A 11 7.78 -14.65 -16.09
CA ILE A 11 6.47 -15.32 -16.02
C ILE A 11 5.65 -14.94 -14.79
N ARG A 12 6.24 -14.26 -13.80
CA ARG A 12 5.53 -13.97 -12.54
C ARG A 12 4.40 -12.97 -12.74
N PHE A 13 4.61 -11.98 -13.61
CA PHE A 13 3.58 -11.01 -13.93
C PHE A 13 2.38 -11.71 -14.56
N GLU A 14 2.63 -12.56 -15.56
CA GLU A 14 1.59 -13.30 -16.26
C GLU A 14 0.80 -14.21 -15.32
N GLN A 15 1.49 -14.99 -14.47
CA GLN A 15 0.85 -15.86 -13.49
C GLN A 15 -0.01 -15.06 -12.50
N THR A 16 0.51 -13.96 -11.97
CA THR A 16 -0.21 -13.11 -11.01
C THR A 16 -1.43 -12.47 -11.67
N PHE A 17 -1.27 -11.97 -12.89
CA PHE A 17 -2.32 -11.37 -13.69
C PHE A 17 -3.43 -12.38 -14.01
N MET A 18 -3.07 -13.59 -14.45
CA MET A 18 -4.02 -14.66 -14.75
C MET A 18 -4.82 -15.08 -13.52
N VAL A 19 -4.19 -15.14 -12.33
CA VAL A 19 -4.89 -15.44 -11.07
C VAL A 19 -5.87 -14.32 -10.71
N ALA A 20 -5.46 -13.06 -10.80
CA ALA A 20 -6.31 -11.91 -10.52
C ALA A 20 -7.52 -11.86 -11.47
N LEU A 21 -7.29 -12.14 -12.76
CA LEU A 21 -8.30 -12.14 -13.79
C LEU A 21 -9.33 -13.25 -13.58
N LYS A 22 -8.88 -14.50 -13.35
CA LYS A 22 -9.78 -15.62 -13.02
C LYS A 22 -10.66 -15.30 -11.81
N LYS A 23 -10.08 -14.67 -10.78
CA LYS A 23 -10.80 -14.27 -9.57
C LYS A 23 -11.89 -13.22 -9.83
N GLU A 24 -11.60 -12.21 -10.65
CA GLU A 24 -12.61 -11.17 -10.99
C GLU A 24 -13.68 -11.70 -11.94
N ALA A 25 -13.33 -12.56 -12.91
CA ALA A 25 -14.29 -13.20 -13.80
C ALA A 25 -15.28 -14.09 -13.01
N LEU A 26 -14.80 -14.87 -12.04
CA LEU A 26 -15.65 -15.67 -11.15
C LEU A 26 -16.61 -14.80 -10.34
N LYS A 27 -16.13 -13.68 -9.78
CA LYS A 27 -17.00 -12.75 -9.05
C LYS A 27 -18.09 -12.17 -9.95
N GLN A 28 -17.75 -11.71 -11.15
CA GLN A 28 -18.73 -11.15 -12.09
C GLN A 28 -19.78 -12.18 -12.49
N HIS A 29 -19.38 -13.42 -12.74
CA HIS A 29 -20.29 -14.52 -13.01
C HIS A 29 -21.24 -14.78 -11.84
N GLN A 30 -20.73 -14.81 -10.60
CA GLN A 30 -21.55 -14.95 -9.39
C GLN A 30 -22.54 -13.78 -9.20
N TYR A 31 -22.12 -12.53 -9.44
CA TYR A 31 -23.02 -11.37 -9.40
C TYR A 31 -24.13 -11.48 -10.45
N LYS A 32 -23.80 -11.91 -11.68
CA LYS A 32 -24.77 -12.11 -12.76
C LYS A 32 -25.80 -13.18 -12.38
N ILE A 33 -25.35 -14.34 -11.87
CA ILE A 33 -26.22 -15.42 -11.39
C ILE A 33 -27.13 -14.94 -10.25
N ARG A 34 -26.58 -14.22 -9.27
CA ARG A 34 -27.35 -13.74 -8.11
C ARG A 34 -28.40 -12.70 -8.49
N LYS A 35 -28.10 -11.83 -9.46
CA LYS A 35 -29.05 -10.86 -10.02
C LYS A 35 -30.18 -11.57 -10.79
N LEU A 36 -29.85 -12.58 -11.59
CA LEU A 36 -30.81 -13.39 -12.34
C LEU A 36 -31.75 -14.20 -11.42
N LYS A 37 -31.24 -14.78 -10.32
CA LYS A 37 -32.06 -15.49 -9.33
C LYS A 37 -33.08 -14.60 -8.59
N GLY A 38 -32.86 -13.28 -8.55
CA GLY A 38 -33.81 -12.33 -7.94
C GLY A 38 -34.92 -11.85 -8.87
N SER A 39 -34.84 -12.15 -10.16
CA SER A 39 -35.81 -11.78 -11.18
C SER A 39 -36.35 -13.06 -11.82
N GLN A 40 -37.35 -13.65 -11.18
CA GLN A 40 -38.09 -14.78 -11.73
C GLN A 40 -38.98 -14.28 -12.88
N ASP A 41 -38.41 -14.12 -14.07
CA ASP A 41 -39.11 -14.42 -15.32
C ASP A 41 -38.18 -14.36 -16.56
N ILE A 42 -38.29 -15.41 -17.37
CA ILE A 42 -38.14 -15.46 -18.83
C ILE A 42 -36.71 -15.53 -19.44
N VAL A 43 -36.46 -16.77 -19.92
CA VAL A 43 -35.70 -17.18 -21.12
C VAL A 43 -34.18 -17.17 -21.07
N VAL A 44 -33.69 -18.40 -20.92
CA VAL A 44 -32.39 -18.98 -21.27
C VAL A 44 -31.73 -18.28 -22.48
N SER A 45 -30.50 -17.82 -22.28
CA SER A 45 -29.49 -17.87 -23.34
C SER A 45 -28.35 -18.73 -22.80
N GLU A 46 -28.13 -19.86 -23.46
CA GLU A 46 -27.02 -20.77 -23.27
C GLU A 46 -25.69 -20.09 -23.60
N ASP A 47 -25.21 -19.26 -22.68
CA ASP A 47 -23.84 -18.73 -22.68
C ASP A 47 -23.28 -18.80 -21.25
N PHE A 48 -23.54 -19.92 -20.58
CA PHE A 48 -22.71 -20.39 -19.46
C PHE A 48 -21.41 -21.06 -19.98
N GLY A 49 -21.00 -20.71 -21.20
CA GLY A 49 -19.65 -20.99 -21.69
C GLY A 49 -18.64 -20.20 -20.88
N GLU A 50 -17.52 -20.88 -20.57
CA GLU A 50 -16.21 -20.38 -20.13
C GLU A 50 -16.16 -18.90 -19.71
N PRO A 51 -15.64 -18.54 -18.51
CA PRO A 51 -15.58 -17.16 -18.05
C PRO A 51 -14.94 -16.27 -19.12
N THR A 52 -15.77 -15.57 -19.90
CA THR A 52 -15.30 -14.84 -21.07
C THR A 52 -14.48 -13.68 -20.56
N ILE A 53 -13.17 -13.80 -20.77
CA ILE A 53 -12.17 -12.81 -20.42
C ILE A 53 -12.44 -11.59 -21.29
N THR A 54 -13.37 -10.75 -20.85
CA THR A 54 -13.75 -9.55 -21.57
C THR A 54 -12.63 -8.52 -21.41
N THR A 55 -12.25 -7.82 -22.48
CA THR A 55 -11.19 -6.78 -22.49
C THR A 55 -11.38 -5.74 -21.38
N PHE A 56 -12.63 -5.46 -21.01
CA PHE A 56 -12.97 -4.58 -19.89
C PHE A 56 -12.51 -5.12 -18.52
N VAL A 57 -12.61 -6.44 -18.29
CA VAL A 57 -12.14 -7.09 -17.06
C VAL A 57 -10.61 -7.00 -16.99
N VAL A 58 -9.93 -7.27 -18.10
CA VAL A 58 -8.48 -7.10 -18.24
C VAL A 58 -8.07 -5.67 -17.91
N ALA A 59 -8.68 -4.68 -18.56
CA ALA A 59 -8.38 -3.27 -18.33
C ALA A 59 -8.60 -2.85 -16.87
N LYS A 60 -9.71 -3.29 -16.26
CA LYS A 60 -10.01 -3.04 -14.85
C LYS A 60 -8.95 -3.63 -13.92
N VAL A 61 -8.52 -4.87 -14.17
CA VAL A 61 -7.49 -5.54 -13.37
C VAL A 61 -6.15 -4.83 -13.52
N ILE A 62 -5.74 -4.44 -14.74
CA ILE A 62 -4.49 -3.71 -14.97
C ILE A 62 -4.49 -2.38 -14.23
N VAL A 63 -5.56 -1.58 -14.36
CA VAL A 63 -5.64 -0.28 -13.69
C VAL A 63 -5.57 -0.44 -12.17
N ARG A 64 -6.23 -1.46 -11.61
CA ARG A 64 -6.19 -1.72 -10.17
C ARG A 64 -4.80 -2.18 -9.70
N ASP A 65 -4.27 -3.22 -10.32
CA ASP A 65 -3.12 -3.95 -9.77
C ASP A 65 -1.78 -3.34 -10.21
N VAL A 66 -1.71 -2.74 -11.40
CA VAL A 66 -0.47 -2.17 -11.95
C VAL A 66 -0.37 -0.67 -11.69
N VAL A 67 -1.48 0.06 -11.60
CA VAL A 67 -1.46 1.52 -11.43
C VAL A 67 -1.85 1.92 -10.01
N LEU A 68 -2.97 1.41 -9.51
CA LEU A 68 -3.51 1.80 -8.21
C LEU A 68 -2.68 1.26 -7.03
N LEU A 69 -2.32 -0.03 -7.04
CA LEU A 69 -1.54 -0.63 -5.96
C LEU A 69 -0.19 0.06 -5.71
N PRO A 70 0.68 0.29 -6.72
CA PRO A 70 1.96 0.98 -6.48
C PRO A 70 1.77 2.45 -6.10
N LEU A 71 0.76 3.14 -6.66
CA LEU A 71 0.47 4.54 -6.32
C LEU A 71 0.03 4.68 -4.85
N VAL A 72 -0.82 3.78 -4.38
CA VAL A 72 -1.26 3.74 -2.98
C VAL A 72 -0.10 3.45 -2.04
N HIS A 73 0.79 2.51 -2.39
CA HIS A 73 1.99 2.24 -1.59
C HIS A 73 2.90 3.47 -1.47
N GLY A 74 3.18 4.16 -2.58
CA GLY A 74 3.99 5.38 -2.57
C GLY A 74 3.35 6.51 -1.75
N MET A 75 2.04 6.73 -1.92
CA MET A 75 1.30 7.77 -1.19
C MET A 75 1.22 7.47 0.31
N LEU A 76 0.99 6.22 0.69
CA LEU A 76 0.99 5.80 2.10
C LEU A 76 2.37 5.95 2.73
N TRP A 77 3.44 5.56 2.03
CA TRP A 77 4.79 5.62 2.59
C TRP A 77 5.28 7.06 2.77
N THR A 78 4.98 7.93 1.81
CA THR A 78 5.29 9.36 1.92
C THR A 78 4.46 10.03 3.03
N GLY A 79 3.16 9.72 3.12
CA GLY A 79 2.30 10.19 4.21
C GLY A 79 2.79 9.74 5.59
N PHE A 80 3.16 8.47 5.71
CA PHE A 80 3.73 7.91 6.94
C PHE A 80 5.01 8.65 7.36
N LEU A 81 5.94 8.88 6.43
CA LEU A 81 7.18 9.62 6.71
C LEU A 81 6.93 11.07 7.13
N ILE A 82 5.94 11.73 6.54
CA ILE A 82 5.54 13.09 6.93
C ILE A 82 5.03 13.09 8.38
N MET A 83 4.20 12.10 8.74
CA MET A 83 3.64 11.96 10.09
C MET A 83 4.71 11.62 11.14
N MET A 84 5.83 11.04 10.73
CA MET A 84 6.96 10.72 11.62
C MET A 84 7.76 11.96 12.06
N LYS A 85 7.69 13.09 11.33
CA LYS A 85 8.39 14.34 11.67
C LYS A 85 8.05 14.94 13.05
N PRO A 86 6.77 15.14 13.42
CA PRO A 86 6.41 15.62 14.75
C PRO A 86 6.79 14.62 15.85
N TRP A 87 6.72 13.32 15.55
CA TRP A 87 7.10 12.26 16.47
C TRP A 87 8.59 12.30 16.82
N LEU A 88 9.43 12.52 15.81
CA LEU A 88 10.86 12.75 16.02
C LEU A 88 11.13 13.98 16.88
N LYS A 89 10.44 15.10 16.60
CA LYS A 89 10.56 16.33 17.40
C LYS A 89 10.17 16.09 18.87
N ALA A 90 9.07 15.37 19.11
CA ALA A 90 8.62 15.01 20.46
C ALA A 90 9.64 14.09 21.17
N CYS A 91 10.18 13.09 20.45
CA CYS A 91 11.22 12.21 20.97
C CYS A 91 12.49 12.98 21.36
N THR A 92 12.95 13.91 20.52
CA THR A 92 14.11 14.77 20.84
C THR A 92 13.83 15.68 22.04
N GLN A 93 12.62 16.24 22.16
CA GLN A 93 12.25 17.07 23.32
C GLN A 93 12.22 16.25 24.62
N ASN A 94 11.64 15.06 24.58
CA ASN A 94 11.61 14.15 25.72
C ASN A 94 13.01 13.66 26.10
N GLY A 95 13.85 13.35 25.12
CA GLY A 95 15.25 13.00 25.32
C GLY A 95 16.05 14.13 25.97
N ARG A 96 15.86 15.39 25.55
CA ARG A 96 16.49 16.56 26.20
C ARG A 96 16.03 16.76 27.64
N ARG A 97 14.74 16.55 27.93
CA ARG A 97 14.19 16.64 29.29
C ARG A 97 14.75 15.56 30.20
N LEU A 98 14.81 14.32 29.72
CA LEU A 98 15.40 13.19 30.45
C LEU A 98 16.89 13.41 30.67
N GLY A 99 17.64 13.82 29.64
CA GLY A 99 19.06 14.12 29.75
C GLY A 99 19.35 15.24 30.76
N ALA A 100 18.58 16.32 30.74
CA ALA A 100 18.68 17.39 31.73
C ALA A 100 18.32 16.90 33.15
N GLY A 101 17.34 16.00 33.28
CA GLY A 101 16.95 15.38 34.55
C GLY A 101 18.08 14.51 35.13
N ILE A 102 18.60 13.58 34.33
CA ILE A 102 19.70 12.69 34.70
C ILE A 102 20.96 13.50 35.03
N TYR A 103 21.27 14.51 34.23
CA TYR A 103 22.41 15.40 34.47
C TYR A 103 22.29 16.13 35.82
N ASN A 104 21.12 16.70 36.13
CA ASN A 104 20.86 17.37 37.41
C ASN A 104 20.91 16.43 38.61
N VAL A 105 20.61 15.14 38.42
CA VAL A 105 20.70 14.11 39.46
C VAL A 105 22.16 13.69 39.70
N ILE A 106 22.96 13.56 38.64
CA ILE A 106 24.36 13.08 38.73
C ILE A 106 25.32 14.19 39.15
N VAL A 107 25.21 15.39 38.57
CA VAL A 107 26.14 16.51 38.81
C VAL A 107 25.69 17.38 40.00
N GLY A 108 24.45 17.21 40.46
CA GLY A 108 23.83 18.04 41.49
C GLY A 108 23.15 19.29 40.90
N ARG A 109 22.04 19.70 41.52
CA ARG A 109 21.27 20.90 41.12
C ARG A 109 22.17 22.14 41.21
N ASN A 110 22.12 22.99 40.17
CA ASN A 110 22.73 24.34 40.07
C ASN A 110 24.24 24.48 39.73
N VAL A 111 24.82 23.60 38.91
CA VAL A 111 26.22 23.82 38.46
C VAL A 111 26.36 24.82 37.29
N TYR A 112 25.28 25.15 36.56
CA TYR A 112 25.31 26.19 35.52
C TYR A 112 24.26 27.28 35.76
N PRO A 113 24.65 28.53 36.10
CA PRO A 113 23.75 29.67 35.98
C PRO A 113 23.39 29.85 34.50
N LYS A 114 22.10 29.88 34.18
CA LYS A 114 21.62 30.24 32.84
C LYS A 114 22.23 31.59 32.45
N PRO A 115 22.94 31.72 31.32
CA PRO A 115 23.28 33.03 30.81
C PRO A 115 21.97 33.77 30.52
N GLN A 116 21.75 34.88 31.22
CA GLN A 116 20.63 35.77 30.96
C GLN A 116 20.84 36.38 29.58
N THR A 117 20.22 35.81 28.55
CA THR A 117 20.13 36.43 27.25
C THR A 117 19.25 37.68 27.39
N LYS A 118 19.86 38.84 27.63
CA LYS A 118 19.24 40.14 27.44
C LYS A 118 18.80 40.24 25.97
N ARG A 119 17.49 40.21 25.73
CA ARG A 119 16.92 40.73 24.47
C ARG A 119 17.13 42.25 24.49
N ILE A 120 17.88 42.74 23.53
CA ILE A 120 17.87 44.13 23.08
C ILE A 120 16.87 44.18 21.92
#